data_AF-X1QHD3-F1
#
_entry.id   AF-X1QHD3-F1
#
_cell.length_a   1.000
_cell.length_b   1.000
_cell.length_c   1.000
_cell.angle_alpha   90.00
_cell.angle_beta   90.00
_cell.angle_gamma   90.00
#
_symmetry.space_group_name_H-M   'P 1'
#
loop_
_entity.id
_entity.type
_entity.pdbx_description
1 polymer ?
#
loop_
_entity_poly.entity_id
_entity_poly.type
_entity_poly.pdbx_seq_one_letter_code
_entity_poly.pdbx_strand_id
1 'polypeptide(L)'
;MIIKCIRCGKDIDTANNSNADYIMAEDTIVKEPREVFIALKHNQSTREKEIKMTELDEEDSPKYPDLEIADSEYDQEEVPSIEVAQAIGEELVKIVVEVGEKDIQKTGIICSDCYRDSDFV
;
A
#
# COMPACT_ATOMS: atom_id res chain seq x y z
N MET A 1 1.31 25.38 26.43
CA MET A 1 2.13 24.61 25.48
C MET A 1 1.92 25.29 24.15
N ILE A 2 2.95 25.89 23.57
CA ILE A 2 2.77 26.64 22.32
C ILE A 2 2.73 25.63 21.17
N ILE A 3 1.58 25.52 20.50
CA ILE A 3 1.38 24.66 19.33
C ILE A 3 1.29 25.55 18.09
N LYS A 4 1.87 25.12 16.96
CA LYS A 4 1.83 25.91 15.72
C LYS A 4 0.67 25.48 14.84
N CYS A 5 -0.06 26.46 14.30
CA CYS A 5 -1.02 26.22 13.22
C CYS A 5 -0.30 25.63 12.01
N ILE A 6 -0.79 24.52 11.45
CA ILE A 6 -0.12 23.85 10.32
C ILE A 6 -0.11 24.69 9.03
N ARG A 7 -1.09 25.58 8.86
CA ARG A 7 -1.23 26.42 7.65
C ARG A 7 -0.45 27.73 7.73
N CYS A 8 -0.60 28.49 8.82
CA CYS A 8 -0.01 29.83 8.95
C CYS A 8 1.18 29.90 9.90
N GLY A 9 1.49 28.82 10.63
CA GLY A 9 2.60 28.77 11.58
C GLY A 9 2.40 29.60 12.86
N LYS A 10 1.24 30.26 13.02
CA LYS A 10 0.90 31.08 14.19
C LYS A 10 0.90 30.22 15.45
N ASP A 11 1.47 30.77 16.51
CA ASP A 11 1.52 30.16 17.83
C ASP A 11 0.13 30.17 18.48
N ILE A 12 -0.30 29.01 18.97
CA ILE A 12 -1.56 28.75 19.67
C ILE A 12 -1.19 28.35 21.10
N ASP A 13 -1.52 29.22 22.05
CA ASP A 13 -1.01 29.15 23.42
C ASP A 13 -1.57 27.94 24.21
N THR A 14 -2.81 27.55 23.89
CA THR A 14 -3.50 26.34 24.37
C THR A 14 -4.66 26.03 23.42
N ALA A 15 -4.57 24.94 22.65
CA ALA A 15 -5.66 24.50 21.78
C ALA A 15 -6.90 24.14 22.62
N ASN A 16 -8.03 24.73 22.30
CA ASN A 16 -9.36 24.44 22.84
C ASN A 16 -10.40 24.62 21.73
N ASN A 17 -11.64 24.20 22.00
CA ASN A 17 -12.75 24.25 21.05
C ASN A 17 -13.09 25.66 20.52
N SER A 18 -12.47 26.73 21.04
CA SER A 18 -12.70 28.11 20.61
C SER A 18 -11.53 28.71 19.82
N ASN A 19 -10.37 28.07 19.75
CA ASN A 19 -9.19 28.65 19.12
C ASN A 19 -8.41 27.70 18.20
N ALA A 20 -8.67 26.39 18.25
CA ALA A 20 -8.08 25.43 17.33
C ALA A 20 -8.78 24.07 17.32
N ASP A 21 -8.79 23.42 16.16
CA ASP A 21 -9.28 22.05 15.98
C ASP A 21 -8.21 21.15 15.36
N TYR A 22 -8.24 19.86 15.69
CA TYR A 22 -7.52 18.84 14.94
C TYR A 22 -8.33 18.53 13.70
N ILE A 23 -7.72 18.72 12.53
CA ILE A 23 -8.43 18.47 11.28
C ILE A 23 -7.69 17.51 10.37
N MET A 24 -8.46 16.87 9.50
CA MET A 24 -8.02 16.24 8.26
C MET A 24 -8.45 17.14 7.09
N ALA A 25 -7.51 17.47 6.22
CA ALA A 25 -7.76 18.23 5.00
C ALA A 25 -6.84 17.77 3.86
N GLU A 26 -7.18 18.12 2.62
CA GLU A 26 -6.39 17.75 1.43
C GLU A 26 -4.94 18.26 1.51
N ASP A 27 -4.72 19.45 2.08
CA ASP A 27 -3.39 20.04 2.25
C ASP A 27 -2.58 19.42 3.42
N THR A 28 -3.18 18.47 4.14
CA THR A 28 -2.50 17.65 5.16
C THR A 28 -2.19 16.23 4.68
N ILE A 29 -2.48 15.93 3.40
CA ILE A 29 -2.01 14.72 2.74
C ILE A 29 -0.55 14.92 2.34
N VAL A 30 0.30 14.01 2.80
CA VAL A 30 1.74 14.00 2.47
C VAL A 30 2.10 12.68 1.82
N LYS A 31 2.99 12.73 0.83
CA LYS A 31 3.59 11.53 0.24
C LYS A 31 4.70 11.02 1.14
N GLU A 32 4.54 9.81 1.65
CA GLU A 32 5.57 9.13 2.44
C GLU A 32 5.91 7.79 1.80
N PRO A 33 7.19 7.37 1.85
CA PRO A 33 7.56 6.01 1.47
C PRO A 33 6.93 5.03 2.47
N ARG A 34 6.19 4.06 1.94
CA ARG A 34 5.56 2.99 2.70
C ARG A 34 5.82 1.65 2.04
N GLU A 35 5.89 0.63 2.88
CA GLU A 35 5.85 -0.75 2.41
C GLU A 35 4.47 -1.03 1.81
N VAL A 36 4.46 -1.56 0.60
CA VAL A 36 3.31 -2.03 -0.14
C VAL A 36 3.48 -3.52 -0.31
N PHE A 37 2.45 -4.28 0.06
CA PHE A 37 2.43 -5.73 -0.12
C PHE A 37 1.77 -6.04 -1.47
N ILE A 38 2.49 -6.76 -2.32
CA ILE A 38 2.00 -7.21 -3.62
C ILE A 38 1.83 -8.72 -3.56
N ALA A 39 0.59 -9.18 -3.70
CA ALA A 39 0.27 -10.58 -3.84
C ALA A 39 0.40 -11.00 -5.30
N LEU A 40 1.24 -11.99 -5.57
CA LEU A 40 1.37 -12.62 -6.87
C LEU A 40 0.44 -13.83 -6.95
N LYS A 41 -0.42 -13.86 -7.97
CA LYS A 41 -1.39 -14.92 -8.20
C LYS A 41 -1.20 -15.57 -9.56
N HIS A 42 -1.50 -16.87 -9.62
CA HIS A 42 -1.51 -17.61 -10.87
C HIS A 42 -2.65 -17.15 -11.78
N ASN A 43 -2.30 -16.62 -12.96
CA ASN A 43 -3.23 -16.52 -14.08
C ASN A 43 -3.17 -17.77 -14.96
N GLN A 44 -4.05 -17.83 -15.97
CA GLN A 44 -4.13 -18.98 -16.88
C GLN A 44 -2.78 -19.33 -17.52
N SER A 45 -2.01 -18.34 -17.96
CA SER A 45 -0.73 -18.57 -18.64
C SER A 45 0.34 -19.18 -17.71
N THR A 46 0.43 -18.67 -16.48
CA THR A 46 1.37 -19.19 -15.48
C THR A 46 1.02 -20.60 -15.01
N ARG A 47 -0.28 -20.94 -14.91
CA ARG A 47 -0.70 -22.34 -14.61
C ARG A 47 -0.33 -23.31 -15.73
N GLU A 48 -0.52 -22.91 -16.98
CA GLU A 48 -0.13 -23.74 -18.13
C GLU A 48 1.39 -23.96 -18.19
N LYS A 49 2.18 -22.93 -17.84
CA LYS A 49 3.64 -23.05 -17.72
C LYS A 49 4.04 -23.97 -16.56
N GLU A 50 3.40 -23.84 -15.41
CA GLU A 50 3.67 -24.68 -14.25
C GLU A 50 3.42 -26.18 -14.58
N ILE A 51 2.32 -26.49 -15.27
CA ILE A 51 2.05 -27.85 -15.74
C ILE A 51 3.19 -28.34 -16.64
N LYS A 52 3.64 -27.52 -17.60
CA LYS A 52 4.75 -27.86 -18.48
C LYS A 52 6.06 -28.08 -17.74
N MET A 53 6.34 -27.31 -16.69
CA MET A 53 7.53 -27.50 -15.85
C MET A 53 7.55 -28.87 -15.15
N THR A 54 6.37 -29.43 -14.89
CA THR A 54 6.24 -30.78 -14.30
C THR A 54 6.16 -31.91 -15.34
N GLU A 55 6.10 -31.60 -16.63
CA GLU A 55 6.10 -32.63 -17.68
C GLU A 55 7.46 -33.34 -17.73
N LEU A 56 7.42 -34.67 -17.61
CA LEU A 56 8.59 -35.54 -17.80
C LEU A 56 8.58 -36.13 -19.21
N ASP A 57 9.77 -36.44 -19.72
CA ASP A 57 9.96 -37.21 -20.95
C ASP A 57 9.92 -38.73 -20.69
N GLU A 58 10.17 -39.52 -21.73
CA GLU A 58 10.13 -41.00 -21.66
C GLU A 58 11.23 -41.59 -20.75
N GLU A 59 12.24 -40.79 -20.38
CA GLU A 59 13.34 -41.18 -19.50
C GLU A 59 13.14 -40.64 -18.07
N ASP A 60 11.89 -40.25 -17.72
CA ASP A 60 11.52 -39.63 -16.44
C ASP A 60 12.33 -38.34 -16.14
N SER A 61 12.85 -37.66 -17.17
CA SER A 61 13.60 -36.41 -17.06
C SER A 61 12.70 -35.19 -17.35
N PRO A 62 12.94 -34.01 -16.75
CA PRO A 62 12.15 -32.82 -17.04
C PRO A 62 12.22 -32.45 -18.52
N LYS A 63 11.06 -32.39 -19.17
CA LYS A 63 10.94 -32.10 -20.61
C LYS A 63 11.31 -30.67 -20.97
N TYR A 64 11.13 -29.73 -20.04
CA TYR A 64 11.48 -28.32 -20.19
C TYR A 64 12.30 -27.81 -18.98
N PRO A 65 13.59 -28.17 -18.88
CA PRO A 65 14.39 -27.87 -17.70
C PRO A 65 14.70 -26.38 -17.52
N ASP A 66 14.70 -25.61 -18.61
CA ASP A 66 14.98 -24.16 -18.60
C ASP A 66 13.71 -23.30 -18.50
N LEU A 67 12.53 -23.91 -18.38
CA LEU A 67 11.28 -23.17 -18.29
C LEU A 67 11.13 -22.61 -16.87
N GLU A 68 11.05 -21.29 -16.77
CA GLU A 68 10.77 -20.57 -15.52
C GLU A 68 9.62 -19.57 -15.72
N ILE A 69 8.97 -19.19 -14.62
CA ILE A 69 7.92 -18.18 -14.59
C ILE A 69 8.46 -16.97 -13.83
N ALA A 70 8.57 -15.82 -14.50
CA ALA A 70 9.05 -14.60 -13.85
C ALA A 70 7.94 -13.93 -13.01
N ASP A 71 8.33 -13.21 -11.94
CA ASP A 71 7.38 -12.49 -11.06
C ASP A 71 6.45 -11.54 -11.84
N SER A 72 6.92 -10.97 -12.96
CA SER A 72 6.14 -10.09 -13.85
C SER A 72 5.06 -10.79 -14.67
N GLU A 73 5.07 -12.12 -14.72
CA GLU A 73 4.10 -12.92 -15.48
C GLU A 73 2.87 -13.31 -14.64
N TYR A 74 2.95 -13.20 -13.32
CA TYR A 74 1.84 -13.42 -12.42
C TYR A 74 0.90 -12.22 -12.41
N ASP A 75 -0.36 -12.46 -12.05
CA ASP A 75 -1.27 -11.37 -11.74
C ASP A 75 -0.84 -10.74 -10.42
N GLN A 76 -0.80 -9.41 -10.39
CA GLN A 76 -0.35 -8.62 -9.24
C GLN A 76 -1.52 -7.89 -8.62
N GLU A 77 -1.67 -8.04 -7.31
CA GLU A 77 -2.69 -7.33 -6.55
C GLU A 77 -2.06 -6.69 -5.30
N GLU A 78 -2.20 -5.37 -5.16
CA GLU A 78 -1.80 -4.69 -3.94
C GLU A 78 -2.77 -5.04 -2.80
N VAL A 79 -2.22 -5.46 -1.67
CA VAL A 79 -2.98 -5.84 -0.48
C VAL A 79 -2.55 -5.00 0.71
N PRO A 80 -3.49 -4.69 1.63
CA PRO A 80 -3.22 -3.77 2.74
C PRO A 80 -2.31 -4.36 3.82
N SER A 81 -2.20 -5.69 3.90
CA SER A 81 -1.35 -6.37 4.88
C SER A 81 -1.00 -7.81 4.45
N ILE A 82 -0.02 -8.41 5.12
CA ILE A 82 0.39 -9.80 4.91
C ILE A 82 -0.76 -10.76 5.25
N GLU A 83 -1.55 -10.48 6.28
CA GLU A 83 -2.68 -11.33 6.68
C GLU A 83 -3.76 -11.36 5.60
N VAL A 84 -4.04 -10.21 4.96
CA VAL A 84 -4.97 -10.14 3.82
C VAL A 84 -4.40 -10.88 2.62
N ALA A 85 -3.09 -10.78 2.38
CA ALA A 85 -2.41 -11.56 1.36
C ALA A 85 -2.60 -13.07 1.61
N GLN A 86 -2.35 -13.54 2.83
CA GLN A 86 -2.48 -14.95 3.22
C GLN A 86 -3.93 -15.46 3.12
N ALA A 87 -4.91 -14.58 3.29
CA ALA A 87 -6.33 -14.92 3.13
C ALA A 87 -6.72 -15.24 1.68
N ILE A 88 -5.90 -14.90 0.68
CA ILE A 88 -6.07 -15.33 -0.72
C ILE A 88 -6.01 -16.87 -0.83
N GLY A 89 -5.28 -17.54 0.07
CA GLY A 89 -5.23 -19.00 0.13
C GLY A 89 -4.44 -19.62 -1.03
N GLU A 90 -4.98 -20.70 -1.60
CA GLU A 90 -4.29 -21.57 -2.58
C GLU A 90 -3.92 -20.87 -3.90
N GLU A 91 -4.47 -19.69 -4.17
CA GLU A 91 -4.14 -18.90 -5.36
C GLU A 91 -2.90 -18.00 -5.17
N LEU A 92 -2.45 -17.82 -3.93
CA LEU A 92 -1.28 -17.01 -3.61
C LEU A 92 0.00 -17.78 -3.89
N VAL A 93 0.82 -17.24 -4.78
CA VAL A 93 2.15 -17.81 -5.11
C VAL A 93 3.21 -17.26 -4.17
N LYS A 94 3.25 -15.95 -4.03
CA LYS A 94 4.29 -15.22 -3.30
C LYS A 94 3.79 -13.84 -2.92
N ILE A 95 4.36 -13.30 -1.85
CA ILE A 95 4.20 -11.91 -1.45
C ILE A 95 5.51 -11.19 -1.74
N VAL A 96 5.43 -10.09 -2.48
CA VAL A 96 6.54 -9.17 -2.70
C VAL A 96 6.29 -7.92 -1.87
N VAL A 97 7.33 -7.43 -1.20
CA VAL A 97 7.27 -6.17 -0.46
C VAL A 97 8.04 -5.13 -1.25
N GLU A 98 7.35 -4.08 -1.67
CA GLU A 98 7.95 -2.94 -2.36
C GLU A 98 7.82 -1.67 -1.53
N VAL A 99 8.74 -0.73 -1.70
CA VAL A 99 8.62 0.59 -1.08
C VAL A 99 8.09 1.55 -2.13
N GLY A 100 6.85 1.99 -1.94
CA GLY A 100 6.17 2.95 -2.81
C GLY A 100 5.80 4.24 -2.09
N GLU A 101 5.63 5.32 -2.84
CA GLU A 101 5.02 6.55 -2.29
C GLU A 101 3.52 6.32 -2.11
N LYS A 102 3.03 6.50 -0.87
CA LYS A 102 1.59 6.50 -0.58
C LYS A 102 1.19 7.86 -0.02
N ASP A 103 0.01 8.30 -0.41
CA ASP A 103 -0.64 9.47 0.16
C ASP A 103 -1.11 9.12 1.57
N ILE A 104 -0.58 9.84 2.57
CA ILE A 104 -0.91 9.65 3.98
C ILE A 104 -1.64 10.89 4.49
N GLN A 105 -2.88 10.67 4.93
CA GLN A 105 -3.64 11.68 5.65
C GLN A 105 -2.99 11.92 7.02
N LYS A 106 -2.53 13.14 7.27
CA LYS A 106 -2.11 13.58 8.60
C LYS A 106 -3.22 14.41 9.24
N THR A 107 -3.16 14.50 10.56
CA THR A 107 -3.95 15.45 11.33
C THR A 107 -3.07 16.61 11.76
N GLY A 108 -3.64 17.81 11.79
CA GLY A 108 -2.95 19.01 12.21
C GLY A 108 -3.85 19.94 13.01
N ILE A 109 -3.25 20.73 13.90
CA ILE A 109 -3.97 21.79 14.58
C ILE A 109 -4.01 23.02 13.68
N ILE A 110 -5.20 23.59 13.46
CA ILE A 110 -5.40 24.80 12.68
C ILE A 110 -6.08 25.88 13.53
N CYS A 111 -5.60 27.12 13.42
CA CYS A 111 -6.24 28.25 14.11
C CYS A 111 -7.56 28.63 13.43
N SER A 112 -8.47 29.24 14.18
CA SER A 112 -9.77 29.72 13.67
C SER A 112 -9.68 30.53 12.37
N ASP A 113 -8.64 31.36 12.22
CA ASP A 113 -8.42 32.22 11.06
C ASP A 113 -8.10 31.43 9.77
N CYS A 114 -7.66 30.18 9.89
CA CYS A 114 -7.23 29.32 8.80
C CYS A 114 -8.19 28.15 8.54
N TYR A 115 -9.27 28.04 9.32
CA TYR A 115 -10.30 27.02 9.13
C TYR A 115 -11.02 27.24 7.80
N ARG A 116 -11.33 26.15 7.09
CA ARG A 116 -12.07 26.14 5.82
C ARG A 116 -13.26 25.20 5.95
N ASP A 117 -14.33 25.48 5.21
CA ASP A 117 -15.54 24.63 5.23
C ASP A 117 -15.30 23.21 4.70
N SER A 118 -14.22 23.00 3.94
CA SER A 118 -13.77 21.69 3.45
C SER A 118 -12.96 20.89 4.48
N ASP A 119 -12.66 21.47 5.63
CA ASP A 119 -11.90 20.80 6.69
C ASP A 119 -12.81 19.85 7.46
N PHE A 120 -12.30 18.65 7.75
CA PHE A 120 -13.02 17.64 8.53
C PHE A 120 -12.38 17.55 9.92
N VAL A 121 -13.17 17.76 10.96
CA VAL A 121 -12.78 17.61 12.38
C VAL A 121 -13.02 16.17 12.84
#